data_AF-A0A1Z9TZ88-F1
#
_entry.id   AF-A0A1Z9TZ88-F1
#
_cell.length_a   1.000
_cell.length_b   1.000
_cell.length_c   1.000
_cell.angle_alpha   90.00
_cell.angle_beta   90.00
_cell.angle_gamma   90.00
#
_symmetry.space_group_name_H-M   'P 1'
#
loop_
_entity.id
_entity.type
_entity.pdbx_description
1 polymer ?
#
loop_
_entity_poly.entity_id
_entity_poly.type
_entity_poly.pdbx_seq_one_letter_code
_entity_poly.pdbx_strand_id
1 'polypeptide(L)'
;MKWESAPLWPVAFPSLTGFILAFIPYLFEIDFFTKKNLLFPVFILAILGFSCFLLTEKYGNKVELYIGYLFGLLVFYSFRFFFGFYGIAVVILTWLGQSMYLWQHNFPPFRIGIWLALGSMSGLYIGGIMAFNIF
;
A
#
# COMPACT_ATOMS: atom_id res chain seq x y z
N MET A 1 -18.43 -4.58 5.55
CA MET A 1 -19.04 -4.21 4.25
C MET A 1 -18.89 -5.40 3.32
N LYS A 2 -19.96 -5.81 2.62
CA LYS A 2 -19.91 -6.83 1.57
C LYS A 2 -19.99 -6.10 0.25
N TRP A 3 -19.03 -6.35 -0.64
CA TRP A 3 -19.07 -5.78 -1.97
C TRP A 3 -20.01 -6.59 -2.85
N GLU A 4 -20.79 -5.91 -3.69
CA GLU A 4 -21.68 -6.58 -4.66
C GLU A 4 -20.88 -7.21 -5.80
N SER A 5 -19.75 -6.61 -6.17
CA SER A 5 -18.82 -7.07 -7.19
C SER A 5 -17.37 -6.77 -6.77
N ALA A 6 -16.40 -7.41 -7.43
CA ALA A 6 -14.98 -7.19 -7.15
C ALA A 6 -14.62 -5.71 -7.36
N PRO A 7 -14.24 -4.97 -6.30
CA PRO A 7 -13.97 -3.55 -6.41
C PRO A 7 -12.58 -3.35 -7.01
N LEU A 8 -12.52 -2.66 -8.15
CA LEU A 8 -11.24 -2.40 -8.84
C LEU A 8 -10.41 -1.33 -8.12
N TRP A 9 -11.06 -0.30 -7.61
CA TRP A 9 -10.35 0.87 -7.06
C TRP A 9 -9.46 0.57 -5.84
N PRO A 10 -9.85 -0.26 -4.83
CA PRO A 10 -9.00 -0.54 -3.66
C PRO A 10 -7.76 -1.35 -4.03
N VAL A 11 -7.79 -2.03 -5.17
CA VAL A 11 -6.66 -2.80 -5.70
C VAL A 11 -5.76 -1.89 -6.53
N ALA A 12 -6.34 -1.17 -7.49
CA ALA A 12 -5.61 -0.40 -8.48
C ALA A 12 -5.06 0.92 -7.94
N PHE A 13 -5.87 1.74 -7.26
CA PHE A 13 -5.42 3.07 -6.85
C PHE A 13 -4.26 3.01 -5.86
N PRO A 14 -4.34 2.28 -4.73
CA PRO A 14 -3.24 2.19 -3.79
C PRO A 14 -1.95 1.69 -4.44
N SER A 15 -2.04 0.61 -5.23
CA SER A 15 -0.86 0.03 -5.91
C SER A 15 -0.24 0.98 -6.93
N LEU A 16 -1.05 1.67 -7.74
CA LEU A 16 -0.53 2.69 -8.68
C LEU A 16 0.13 3.86 -7.93
N THR A 17 -0.47 4.34 -6.84
CA THR A 17 0.12 5.41 -6.03
C THR A 17 1.48 4.99 -5.47
N GLY A 18 1.58 3.81 -4.87
CA GLY A 18 2.85 3.27 -4.39
C GLY A 18 3.88 3.15 -5.51
N PHE A 19 3.48 2.60 -6.65
CA PHE A 19 4.34 2.41 -7.81
C PHE A 19 4.92 3.73 -8.32
N ILE A 20 4.09 4.76 -8.53
CA ILE A 20 4.55 6.08 -8.99
C ILE A 20 5.51 6.72 -7.99
N LEU A 21 5.22 6.63 -6.69
CA LEU A 21 6.08 7.17 -5.64
C LEU A 21 7.47 6.53 -5.62
N ALA A 22 7.59 5.27 -6.07
CA ALA A 22 8.88 4.58 -6.13
C ALA A 22 9.86 5.18 -7.16
N PHE A 23 9.35 5.89 -8.17
CA PHE A 23 10.16 6.52 -9.21
C PHE A 23 10.70 7.90 -8.79
N ILE A 24 10.06 8.57 -7.82
CA ILE A 24 10.43 9.93 -7.41
C ILE A 24 11.92 10.04 -7.02
N PRO A 25 12.51 9.14 -6.20
CA PRO A 25 13.94 9.18 -5.87
C PRO A 25 14.90 9.06 -7.06
N TYR A 26 14.42 8.52 -8.18
CA TYR A 26 15.23 8.31 -9.38
C TYR A 26 15.09 9.48 -10.35
N LEU A 27 13.92 10.12 -10.39
CA LEU A 27 13.61 11.25 -11.27
C LEU A 27 14.09 12.59 -10.73
N PHE A 28 14.01 12.76 -9.41
CA PHE A 28 14.37 13.99 -8.74
C PHE A 28 15.46 13.64 -7.73
N GLU A 29 16.72 14.02 -8.03
CA GLU A 29 17.90 13.81 -7.18
C GLU A 29 17.85 14.69 -5.92
N ILE A 30 16.79 14.54 -5.12
CA ILE A 30 16.57 15.28 -3.88
C ILE A 30 17.28 14.50 -2.77
N ASP A 31 18.12 15.19 -1.98
CA ASP A 31 18.95 14.55 -0.93
C ASP A 31 18.16 13.68 0.06
N PHE A 32 16.90 14.07 0.35
CA PHE A 32 16.01 13.32 1.23
C PHE A 32 15.41 12.05 0.58
N PHE A 33 15.38 11.97 -0.75
CA PHE A 33 14.92 10.81 -1.50
C PHE A 33 16.10 9.89 -1.84
N THR A 34 16.63 9.22 -0.82
CA THR A 34 17.68 8.23 -1.05
C THR A 34 17.13 6.99 -1.76
N LYS A 35 17.73 6.62 -2.90
CA LYS A 35 17.41 5.41 -3.69
C LYS A 35 17.43 4.10 -2.87
N LYS A 36 18.24 4.06 -1.80
CA LYS A 36 18.39 2.88 -0.92
C LYS A 36 17.24 2.72 0.08
N ASN A 37 16.56 3.79 0.46
CA ASN A 37 15.57 3.78 1.55
C ASN A 37 14.18 4.18 1.04
N LEU A 38 13.18 3.34 1.31
CA LEU A 38 11.78 3.58 0.92
C LEU A 38 10.98 4.30 2.01
N LEU A 39 11.61 4.67 3.13
CA LEU A 39 10.93 5.32 4.25
C LEU A 39 10.22 6.62 3.84
N PHE A 40 10.83 7.43 2.99
CA PHE A 40 10.23 8.69 2.56
C PHE A 40 8.99 8.49 1.68
N PRO A 41 9.01 7.64 0.62
CA PRO A 41 7.78 7.21 -0.06
C PRO A 41 6.70 6.64 0.87
N VAL A 42 7.08 5.85 1.89
CA VAL A 42 6.14 5.32 2.89
C VAL A 42 5.53 6.43 3.73
N PHE A 43 6.29 7.46 4.09
CA PHE A 43 5.79 8.63 4.80
C PHE A 43 4.79 9.42 3.94
N ILE A 44 5.07 9.60 2.64
CA ILE A 44 4.10 10.20 1.71
C ILE A 44 2.82 9.34 1.65
N LEU A 45 2.95 8.01 1.55
CA LEU A 45 1.80 7.11 1.56
C LEU A 45 0.97 7.24 2.84
N ALA A 46 1.60 7.44 4.01
CA ALA A 46 0.91 7.67 5.27
C ALA A 46 0.09 8.97 5.23
N ILE A 47 0.68 10.06 4.69
CA ILE A 47 -0.04 11.34 4.49
C ILE A 47 -1.18 11.18 3.49
N LEU A 48 -0.94 10.54 2.34
CA LEU A 48 -1.99 10.26 1.35
C LEU A 48 -3.09 9.37 1.94
N GLY A 49 -2.78 8.57 2.96
CA GLY A 49 -3.73 7.80 3.74
C GLY A 49 -4.84 8.62 4.38
N PHE A 50 -4.64 9.93 4.64
CA PHE A 50 -5.73 10.81 5.11
C PHE A 50 -6.91 10.89 4.11
N SER A 51 -6.69 10.58 2.82
CA SER A 51 -7.77 10.45 1.84
C SER A 51 -8.82 9.39 2.22
N CYS A 52 -8.49 8.45 3.12
CA CYS A 52 -9.44 7.51 3.72
C CYS A 52 -10.63 8.22 4.40
N PHE A 53 -10.44 9.43 4.93
CA PHE A 53 -11.52 10.20 5.55
C PHE A 53 -12.52 10.78 4.54
N LEU A 54 -12.13 10.87 3.27
CA LEU A 54 -12.99 11.31 2.16
C LEU A 54 -13.87 10.17 1.63
N LEU A 55 -13.63 8.92 2.04
CA LEU A 55 -14.43 7.79 1.64
C LEU A 55 -15.86 7.89 2.21
N THR A 56 -16.83 7.38 1.44
CA THR A 56 -18.24 7.31 1.83
C THR A 56 -18.46 6.43 3.06
N GLU A 57 -19.51 6.67 3.83
CA GLU A 57 -19.80 5.94 5.08
C GLU A 57 -20.01 4.43 4.91
N LYS A 58 -20.26 3.95 3.68
CA LYS A 58 -20.37 2.52 3.37
C LYS A 58 -19.13 1.68 3.78
N TYR A 59 -17.97 2.31 3.91
CA TYR A 59 -16.73 1.66 4.35
C TYR A 59 -16.60 1.58 5.89
N GLY A 60 -17.62 2.03 6.62
CA GLY A 60 -17.69 2.01 8.08
C GLY A 60 -16.85 3.10 8.73
N ASN A 61 -16.32 2.82 9.92
CA ASN A 61 -15.57 3.79 10.70
C ASN A 61 -14.26 4.20 10.00
N LYS A 62 -14.17 5.49 9.66
CA LYS A 62 -13.03 6.08 8.94
C LYS A 62 -11.74 6.08 9.75
N VAL A 63 -11.84 6.26 11.07
CA VAL A 63 -10.70 6.24 11.97
C VAL A 63 -10.10 4.84 12.03
N GLU A 64 -10.94 3.81 12.20
CA GLU A 64 -10.49 2.41 12.16
C GLU A 64 -9.82 2.07 10.83
N LEU A 65 -10.41 2.53 9.71
CA LEU A 65 -9.85 2.31 8.38
C LEU A 65 -8.48 2.97 8.22
N TYR A 66 -8.32 4.21 8.66
CA TYR A 66 -7.02 4.90 8.62
C TYR A 66 -5.98 4.28 9.56
N ILE A 67 -6.37 3.88 10.78
CA ILE A 67 -5.47 3.19 11.72
C ILE A 67 -5.04 1.84 11.14
N GLY A 68 -5.95 1.09 10.53
CA GLY A 68 -5.63 -0.16 9.82
C GLY A 68 -4.66 0.06 8.67
N TYR A 69 -4.83 1.15 7.92
CA TYR A 69 -3.91 1.53 6.86
C TYR A 69 -2.51 1.85 7.39
N LEU A 70 -2.38 2.70 8.41
CA LEU A 70 -1.10 3.02 9.03
C LEU A 70 -0.41 1.78 9.62
N PHE A 71 -1.18 0.94 10.32
CA PHE A 71 -0.69 -0.32 10.86
C PHE A 71 -0.16 -1.23 9.74
N GLY A 72 -0.91 -1.37 8.65
CA GLY A 72 -0.49 -2.13 7.47
C GLY A 72 0.82 -1.60 6.87
N LEU A 73 0.94 -0.27 6.68
CA LEU A 73 2.17 0.34 6.14
C LEU A 73 3.39 -0.02 7.00
N LEU A 74 3.27 0.11 8.32
CA LEU A 74 4.34 -0.24 9.26
C LEU A 74 4.71 -1.71 9.17
N VAL A 75 3.72 -2.60 9.26
CA VAL A 75 3.92 -4.05 9.21
C VAL A 75 4.61 -4.45 7.90
N PHE A 76 4.06 -4.07 6.76
CA PHE A 76 4.61 -4.49 5.47
C PHE A 76 5.96 -3.85 5.18
N TYR A 77 6.20 -2.61 5.64
CA TYR A 77 7.54 -2.02 5.58
C TYR A 77 8.56 -2.82 6.39
N SER A 78 8.19 -3.27 7.60
CA SER A 78 9.05 -4.11 8.44
C SER A 78 9.38 -5.46 7.81
N PHE A 79 8.50 -6.04 6.99
CA PHE A 79 8.79 -7.31 6.30
C PHE A 79 10.03 -7.22 5.40
N ARG A 80 10.22 -6.10 4.70
CA ARG A 80 11.46 -5.86 3.93
C ARG A 80 12.69 -5.84 4.83
N PHE A 81 12.58 -5.27 6.03
CA PHE A 81 13.71 -5.18 6.97
C PHE A 81 14.08 -6.56 7.54
N PHE A 82 13.11 -7.35 7.96
CA PHE A 82 13.36 -8.65 8.60
C PHE A 82 13.67 -9.78 7.60
N PHE A 83 13.07 -9.74 6.41
CA PHE A 83 13.14 -10.85 5.44
C PHE A 83 13.74 -10.45 4.09
N GLY A 84 14.26 -9.23 3.95
CA GLY A 84 14.90 -8.74 2.74
C GLY A 84 13.99 -8.85 1.51
N PHE A 85 14.53 -9.41 0.42
CA PHE A 85 13.80 -9.64 -0.83
C PHE A 85 12.60 -10.59 -0.66
N TYR A 86 12.73 -11.65 0.16
CA TYR A 86 11.63 -12.58 0.39
C TYR A 86 10.45 -11.90 1.09
N GLY A 87 10.72 -10.94 1.97
CA GLY A 87 9.67 -10.11 2.60
C GLY A 87 8.86 -9.33 1.58
N ILE A 88 9.51 -8.76 0.56
CA ILE A 88 8.85 -8.07 -0.55
C ILE A 88 7.93 -9.03 -1.31
N ALA A 89 8.43 -10.21 -1.66
CA ALA A 89 7.63 -11.21 -2.39
C ALA A 89 6.39 -11.64 -1.59
N VAL A 90 6.53 -11.87 -0.29
CA VAL A 90 5.40 -12.20 0.60
C VAL A 90 4.34 -11.11 0.59
N VAL A 91 4.73 -9.83 0.68
CA VAL A 91 3.80 -8.70 0.63
C VAL A 91 3.02 -8.67 -0.69
N ILE A 92 3.71 -8.80 -1.82
CA ILE A 92 3.08 -8.79 -3.15
C ILE A 92 2.13 -9.98 -3.35
N LEU A 93 2.55 -11.20 -2.99
CA LEU A 93 1.71 -12.39 -3.12
C LEU A 93 0.49 -12.32 -2.20
N THR A 94 0.67 -11.80 -0.98
CA THR A 94 -0.43 -11.60 -0.04
C THR A 94 -1.41 -10.56 -0.58
N TRP A 95 -0.92 -9.49 -1.20
CA TRP A 95 -1.78 -8.50 -1.87
C TRP A 95 -2.63 -9.13 -2.98
N LEU A 96 -2.04 -9.94 -3.86
CA LEU A 96 -2.78 -10.63 -4.93
C LEU A 96 -3.84 -11.57 -4.33
N GLY A 97 -3.46 -12.39 -3.35
CA GLY A 97 -4.37 -13.33 -2.68
C GLY A 97 -5.54 -12.63 -1.98
N GLN A 98 -5.25 -11.59 -1.19
CA GLN A 98 -6.29 -10.83 -0.50
C GLN A 98 -7.19 -10.10 -1.49
N SER A 99 -6.66 -9.58 -2.59
CA SER A 99 -7.46 -8.88 -3.60
C SER A 99 -8.47 -9.79 -4.30
N MET A 100 -8.21 -11.10 -4.38
CA MET A 100 -9.17 -12.08 -4.91
C MET A 100 -10.26 -12.48 -3.91
N TYR A 101 -9.97 -12.47 -2.61
CA TYR A 101 -10.83 -13.05 -1.57
C TYR A 101 -11.58 -12.00 -0.72
N LEU A 102 -10.97 -10.85 -0.47
CA LEU A 102 -11.39 -9.92 0.57
C LEU A 102 -12.78 -9.33 0.27
N TRP A 103 -13.05 -9.03 -0.99
CA TRP A 103 -14.33 -8.47 -1.40
C TRP A 103 -15.53 -9.42 -1.23
N GLN A 104 -15.28 -10.73 -1.15
CA GLN A 104 -16.34 -11.75 -1.03
C GLN A 104 -16.95 -11.81 0.39
N HIS A 105 -16.27 -11.23 1.38
CA HIS A 105 -16.66 -11.32 2.79
C HIS A 105 -16.95 -9.95 3.40
N ASN A 106 -17.71 -9.96 4.50
CA ASN A 106 -17.95 -8.80 5.32
C ASN A 106 -16.75 -8.49 6.22
N PHE A 107 -15.79 -7.72 5.73
CA PHE A 107 -14.66 -7.30 6.56
C PHE A 107 -14.92 -6.01 7.35
N PRO A 108 -14.32 -5.88 8.54
CA PRO A 108 -14.35 -4.65 9.34
C PRO A 108 -13.47 -3.57 8.69
N PRO A 109 -13.75 -2.28 8.92
CA PRO A 109 -13.04 -1.15 8.31
C PRO A 109 -11.52 -1.22 8.50
N PHE A 110 -11.06 -1.62 9.69
CA PHE A 110 -9.64 -1.82 9.98
C PHE A 110 -8.94 -2.78 9.01
N ARG A 111 -9.56 -3.92 8.68
CA ARG A 111 -8.99 -4.89 7.71
C ARG A 111 -8.99 -4.34 6.29
N ILE A 112 -9.97 -3.50 5.93
CA ILE A 112 -9.98 -2.80 4.64
C ILE A 112 -8.79 -1.83 4.58
N GLY A 113 -8.54 -1.09 5.66
CA GLY A 113 -7.36 -0.24 5.80
C GLY A 113 -6.06 -0.99 5.55
N ILE A 114 -5.88 -2.15 6.23
CA ILE A 114 -4.71 -3.02 6.02
C ILE A 114 -4.59 -3.43 4.55
N TRP A 115 -5.70 -3.79 3.91
CA TRP A 115 -5.69 -4.19 2.50
C TRP A 115 -5.28 -3.05 1.55
N LEU A 116 -5.74 -1.83 1.81
CA LEU A 116 -5.30 -0.65 1.04
C LEU A 116 -3.79 -0.43 1.22
N ALA A 117 -3.27 -0.53 2.44
CA ALA A 117 -1.84 -0.40 2.71
C ALA A 117 -1.03 -1.50 2.03
N LEU A 118 -1.55 -2.72 2.01
CA LEU A 118 -0.96 -3.86 1.33
C LEU A 118 -0.83 -3.61 -0.18
N GLY A 119 -1.84 -2.99 -0.80
CA GLY A 119 -1.77 -2.52 -2.18
C GLY A 119 -0.72 -1.44 -2.40
N SER A 120 -0.74 -0.37 -1.58
CA SER A 120 0.25 0.71 -1.65
C SER A 120 1.70 0.19 -1.54
N MET A 121 1.97 -0.68 -0.57
CA MET A 121 3.30 -1.23 -0.35
C MET A 121 3.74 -2.17 -1.47
N SER A 122 2.83 -3.00 -1.99
CA SER A 122 3.13 -3.87 -3.14
C SER A 122 3.50 -3.06 -4.37
N GLY A 123 2.71 -2.02 -4.67
CA GLY A 123 3.01 -1.08 -5.74
C GLY A 123 4.37 -0.40 -5.55
N LEU A 124 4.66 0.09 -4.35
CA LEU A 124 5.93 0.72 -4.02
C LEU A 124 7.12 -0.21 -4.21
N TYR A 125 7.00 -1.49 -3.85
CA TYR A 125 8.06 -2.47 -4.06
C TYR A 125 8.25 -2.82 -5.54
N ILE A 126 7.16 -3.08 -6.27
CA ILE A 126 7.23 -3.38 -7.71
C ILE A 126 7.83 -2.19 -8.46
N GLY A 127 7.35 -0.97 -8.18
CA GLY A 127 7.88 0.24 -8.77
C GLY A 127 9.34 0.48 -8.40
N GLY A 128 9.74 0.18 -7.16
CA GLY A 128 11.13 0.33 -6.71
C GLY A 128 12.08 -0.62 -7.43
N ILE A 129 11.66 -1.88 -7.64
CA ILE A 129 12.41 -2.85 -8.44
C ILE A 129 12.51 -2.35 -9.88
N MET A 130 11.41 -1.90 -10.47
CA MET A 130 11.40 -1.43 -11.86
C MET A 130 12.26 -0.19 -12.06
N ALA A 131 12.12 0.82 -11.21
CA ALA A 131 12.91 2.05 -11.28
C ALA A 131 14.41 1.76 -11.15
N PHE A 132 14.82 0.86 -10.24
CA PHE A 132 16.22 0.45 -10.09
C PHE A 132 16.81 -0.21 -11.34
N ASN A 133 16.00 -0.86 -12.18
CA ASN A 133 16.48 -1.52 -13.40
C ASN A 133 16.44 -0.62 -14.64
N ILE A 134 15.74 0.52 -14.57
CA ILE A 134 15.60 1.47 -15.70
C ILE A 134 16.65 2.58 -15.63
N PHE A 135 16.98 3.07 -14.44
CA PHE A 135 17.94 4.14 -14.19
C PHE A 135 19.28 3.61 -13.67
#